data_AF-A0AAW1WBS2-F1
#
_entry.id   AF-A0AAW1WBS2-F1
#
_cell.length_a   1.000
_cell.length_b   1.000
_cell.length_c   1.000
_cell.angle_alpha   90.00
_cell.angle_beta   90.00
_cell.angle_gamma   90.00
#
_symmetry.space_group_name_H-M   'P 1'
#
loop_
_entity.id
_entity.type
_entity.pdbx_description
1 polymer ?
#
loop_
_entity_poly.entity_id
_entity_poly.type
_entity_poly.pdbx_seq_one_letter_code
_entity_poly.pdbx_strand_id
1 'polypeptide(L)'
;MMKQLQIIKGCSDRLQLYGVVEHKVQGDGNCQFRALSDQLYHSQDHHNDVRGQVVNQLKSHPEIYEGYVPMAYDDYLEKMSKSGEWG
;
A
#
# COMPACT_ATOMS: atom_id res chain seq x y z
N MET A 1 28.58 -14.89 24.02
CA MET A 1 28.15 -13.49 23.77
C MET A 1 26.64 -13.47 23.69
N MET A 2 25.99 -13.05 24.78
CA MET A 2 24.54 -12.90 24.84
C MET A 2 24.17 -11.68 23.99
N LYS A 3 23.44 -11.88 22.88
CA LYS A 3 22.76 -10.76 22.22
C LYS A 3 21.71 -10.28 23.21
N GLN A 4 21.93 -9.11 23.80
CA GLN A 4 20.89 -8.39 24.51
C GLN A 4 19.64 -8.40 23.62
N LEU A 5 18.50 -8.91 24.11
CA LEU A 5 17.21 -8.61 23.49
C LEU A 5 17.06 -7.09 23.56
N GLN A 6 17.50 -6.39 22.52
CA GLN A 6 17.06 -5.03 22.28
C GLN A 6 15.55 -5.14 22.07
N ILE A 7 14.80 -4.73 23.09
CA ILE A 7 13.39 -4.45 22.94
C ILE A 7 13.30 -3.51 21.74
N ILE A 8 12.75 -4.01 20.64
CA ILE A 8 12.49 -3.24 19.44
C ILE A 8 11.47 -2.16 19.83
N LYS A 9 11.89 -0.90 19.91
CA LYS A 9 11.03 0.18 20.47
C LYS A 9 10.45 1.14 19.42
N GLY A 10 10.81 0.99 18.14
CA GLY A 10 10.24 1.81 17.07
C GLY A 10 10.34 1.20 15.68
N CYS A 11 9.67 1.82 14.71
CA CYS A 11 9.71 1.41 13.30
C CYS A 11 11.15 1.42 12.76
N SER A 12 11.94 2.46 13.05
CA SER A 12 13.33 2.57 12.63
C SER A 12 14.19 1.39 13.11
N ASP A 13 14.06 1.00 14.38
CA ASP A 13 14.82 -0.15 14.93
C ASP A 13 14.44 -1.46 14.21
N ARG A 14 13.16 -1.62 13.85
CA ARG A 14 12.68 -2.78 13.08
C ARG A 14 13.27 -2.81 11.69
N LEU A 15 13.26 -1.68 11.00
CA LEU A 15 13.81 -1.58 9.65
C LEU A 15 15.31 -1.91 9.68
N GLN A 16 16.05 -1.37 10.65
CA GLN A 16 17.47 -1.67 10.83
C GLN A 16 17.72 -3.15 11.14
N LEU A 17 16.91 -3.77 12.00
CA LEU A 17 17.02 -5.20 12.31
C LEU A 17 16.89 -6.08 11.05
N TYR A 18 16.02 -5.70 10.12
CA TYR A 18 15.82 -6.42 8.86
C TYR A 18 16.71 -5.93 7.71
N GLY A 19 17.60 -4.95 7.95
CA GLY A 19 18.50 -4.41 6.93
C GLY A 19 17.79 -3.64 5.82
N VAL A 20 16.61 -3.09 6.10
CA VAL A 20 15.82 -2.27 5.16
C VAL A 20 15.75 -0.83 5.65
N VAL A 21 15.39 0.10 4.76
CA VAL A 21 15.24 1.53 5.05
C VAL A 21 13.88 2.03 4.59
N GLU A 22 13.36 3.06 5.26
CA GLU A 22 12.13 3.73 4.85
C GLU A 22 12.40 4.66 3.66
N HIS A 23 11.57 4.58 2.63
CA HIS A 23 11.55 5.56 1.54
C HIS A 23 10.27 6.39 1.62
N LYS A 24 10.42 7.71 1.68
CA LYS A 24 9.28 8.63 1.86
C LYS A 24 8.61 8.90 0.52
N VAL A 25 7.30 8.67 0.47
CA VAL A 25 6.43 9.10 -0.62
C VAL A 25 5.59 10.31 -0.19
N GLN A 26 4.91 10.94 -1.14
CA GLN A 26 4.00 12.03 -0.83
C GLN A 26 2.86 11.55 0.10
N GLY A 27 2.63 12.28 1.19
CA GLY A 27 1.59 12.02 2.18
C GLY A 27 0.22 12.53 1.75
N ASP A 28 -0.29 12.05 0.63
CA ASP A 28 -1.64 12.32 0.13
C ASP A 28 -2.49 11.03 0.13
N GLY A 29 -3.75 11.12 -0.33
CA GLY A 29 -4.63 9.96 -0.46
C GLY A 29 -4.20 8.93 -1.52
N ASN A 30 -3.06 9.14 -2.19
CA ASN A 30 -2.47 8.17 -3.12
C ASN A 30 -1.26 7.45 -2.51
N CYS A 31 -0.92 7.68 -1.24
CA CYS A 31 0.31 7.20 -0.62
C CYS A 31 0.53 5.69 -0.74
N GLN A 32 -0.52 4.86 -0.64
CA GLN A 32 -0.42 3.41 -0.82
C GLN A 32 0.03 3.05 -2.25
N PHE A 33 -0.61 3.65 -3.27
CA PHE A 33 -0.27 3.43 -4.67
C PHE A 33 1.09 4.03 -5.05
N ARG A 34 1.46 5.16 -4.42
CA ARG A 34 2.80 5.75 -4.55
C ARG A 34 3.88 4.83 -3.99
N ALA A 35 3.64 4.21 -2.82
CA ALA A 35 4.56 3.25 -2.24
C ALA A 35 4.71 1.99 -3.13
N LEU A 36 3.61 1.47 -3.68
CA LEU A 36 3.66 0.37 -4.65
C LEU A 36 4.41 0.78 -5.93
N SER A 37 4.12 1.97 -6.46
CA SER A 37 4.80 2.51 -7.63
C SER A 37 6.31 2.63 -7.41
N ASP A 38 6.74 3.14 -6.26
CA ASP A 38 8.15 3.25 -5.88
C ASP A 38 8.84 1.88 -5.84
N GLN A 39 8.19 0.86 -5.27
CA GLN A 39 8.75 -0.49 -5.21
C GLN A 39 8.78 -1.21 -6.56
N LEU A 40 7.83 -0.93 -7.47
CA LEU A 40 7.73 -1.57 -8.79
C LEU A 40 8.57 -0.87 -9.86
N TYR A 41 8.61 0.45 -9.84
CA TYR A 41 9.15 1.29 -10.91
C TYR A 41 10.30 2.20 -10.47
N HIS A 42 10.70 2.13 -9.19
CA HIS A 42 11.69 3.06 -8.60
C HIS A 42 11.30 4.54 -8.74
N SER A 43 10.00 4.81 -8.88
CA SER A 43 9.40 6.14 -8.91
C SER A 43 7.97 6.08 -8.40
N GLN A 44 7.57 7.05 -7.60
CA GLN A 44 6.19 7.19 -7.13
C GLN A 44 5.21 7.76 -8.18
N ASP A 45 5.72 8.17 -9.35
CA ASP A 45 4.95 8.93 -10.34
C ASP A 45 3.95 8.07 -11.13
N HIS A 46 4.11 6.74 -11.13
CA HIS A 46 3.20 5.80 -11.78
C HIS A 46 2.02 5.37 -10.89
N HIS A 47 1.76 6.08 -9.79
CA HIS A 47 0.70 5.72 -8.83
C HIS A 47 -0.71 5.64 -9.47
N ASN A 48 -1.00 6.44 -10.49
CA ASN A 48 -2.28 6.38 -11.21
C ASN A 48 -2.42 5.08 -12.02
N ASP A 49 -1.35 4.66 -12.70
CA ASP A 49 -1.32 3.42 -13.46
C ASP A 49 -1.44 2.20 -12.54
N VAL A 50 -0.74 2.23 -11.40
CA VAL A 50 -0.83 1.21 -10.36
C VAL A 50 -2.26 1.13 -9.81
N ARG A 51 -2.89 2.26 -9.47
CA ARG A 51 -4.29 2.28 -9.02
C ARG A 51 -5.22 1.67 -10.07
N GLY A 52 -5.04 2.03 -11.35
CA GLY A 52 -5.83 1.47 -12.45
C GLY A 52 -5.71 -0.05 -12.54
N GLN A 53 -4.50 -0.59 -12.43
CA GLN A 53 -4.26 -2.04 -12.45
C GLN A 53 -4.90 -2.74 -11.25
N VAL A 54 -4.77 -2.18 -10.04
CA VAL A 54 -5.41 -2.71 -8.83
C VAL A 54 -6.93 -2.72 -8.97
N VAL A 55 -7.54 -1.61 -9.40
CA VAL A 55 -9.00 -1.53 -9.58
C VAL A 55 -9.49 -2.50 -10.65
N ASN A 56 -8.74 -2.71 -11.72
CA ASN A 56 -9.08 -3.70 -12.74
C ASN A 56 -9.02 -5.14 -12.19
N GLN A 57 -8.01 -5.45 -11.37
CA GLN A 57 -7.91 -6.74 -10.68
C GLN A 57 -9.09 -6.98 -9.75
N LEU A 58 -9.45 -5.97 -8.94
CA LEU A 58 -10.58 -6.00 -8.02
C LEU A 58 -11.91 -6.24 -8.77
N LYS A 59 -12.13 -5.54 -9.90
CA LYS A 59 -13.30 -5.73 -10.76
C LYS A 59 -13.39 -7.12 -11.39
N SER A 60 -12.24 -7.73 -11.71
CA SER A 60 -12.20 -8.99 -12.44
C SER A 60 -12.39 -10.21 -11.55
N HIS A 61 -12.18 -10.08 -10.24
CA HIS A 61 -12.25 -11.19 -9.27
C HIS A 61 -12.96 -10.78 -7.97
N PRO A 62 -14.21 -10.28 -8.03
CA PRO A 62 -14.94 -9.83 -6.85
C PRO A 62 -15.06 -10.92 -5.77
N GLU A 63 -15.16 -12.19 -6.16
CA GLU A 63 -15.28 -13.35 -5.27
C GLU A 63 -14.10 -13.52 -4.30
N ILE A 64 -12.93 -12.99 -4.65
CA ILE A 64 -11.74 -13.03 -3.80
C ILE A 64 -11.79 -11.91 -2.75
N TYR A 65 -12.39 -10.77 -3.10
CA TYR A 65 -12.17 -9.51 -2.37
C TYR A 65 -13.41 -8.97 -1.64
N GLU A 66 -14.62 -9.31 -2.10
CA GLU A 66 -15.86 -8.71 -1.59
C GLU A 66 -16.03 -8.90 -0.07
N GLY A 67 -15.60 -10.05 0.46
CA GLY A 67 -15.71 -10.39 1.88
C GLY A 67 -14.83 -9.55 2.80
N TYR A 68 -13.86 -8.80 2.27
CA TYR A 68 -13.01 -7.90 3.05
C TYR A 68 -13.58 -6.48 3.15
N VAL A 69 -14.62 -6.16 2.40
CA VAL A 69 -15.18 -4.82 2.30
C VAL A 69 -16.49 -4.75 3.09
N PRO A 70 -16.63 -3.83 4.07
CA PRO A 70 -17.81 -3.74 4.92
C PRO A 70 -19.01 -3.01 4.28
N MET A 71 -18.95 -2.75 2.98
CA MET A 71 -19.95 -2.01 2.21
C MET A 71 -20.23 -2.70 0.88
N ALA A 72 -21.23 -2.23 0.12
CA ALA A 72 -21.51 -2.75 -1.21
C ALA A 72 -20.25 -2.67 -2.09
N TYR A 73 -19.89 -3.78 -2.74
CA TYR A 73 -18.62 -3.89 -3.44
C TYR A 73 -18.53 -2.92 -4.62
N ASP A 74 -19.63 -2.70 -5.34
CA ASP A 74 -19.68 -1.72 -6.44
C ASP A 74 -19.41 -0.29 -5.97
N ASP A 75 -20.00 0.12 -4.84
CA ASP A 75 -19.76 1.44 -4.24
C ASP A 75 -18.29 1.58 -3.79
N TYR A 76 -17.70 0.49 -3.28
CA TYR A 76 -16.28 0.45 -2.93
C TYR A 76 -15.40 0.60 -4.18
N LEU A 77 -15.68 -0.12 -5.26
CA LEU A 77 -14.95 -0.01 -6.53
C LEU A 77 -15.06 1.40 -7.12
N GLU A 78 -16.24 2.02 -7.07
CA GLU A 78 -16.43 3.39 -7.53
C GLU A 78 -15.56 4.37 -6.75
N LYS A 79 -15.55 4.27 -5.41
CA LYS A 79 -14.68 5.09 -4.55
C LYS A 79 -13.21 4.81 -4.83
N MET A 80 -12.79 3.55 -4.82
CA MET A 80 -11.38 3.15 -5.00
C MET A 80 -10.82 3.58 -6.36
N SER A 81 -11.67 3.76 -7.37
CA SER A 81 -11.26 4.29 -8.67
C SER A 81 -10.89 5.79 -8.66
N LYS A 82 -11.31 6.55 -7.64
CA LYS A 82 -11.08 8.00 -7.55
C LYS A 82 -9.66 8.28 -7.05
N SER A 83 -8.95 9.18 -7.75
CA SER A 83 -7.64 9.66 -7.30
C SER A 83 -7.78 10.33 -5.93
N GLY A 84 -6.85 10.02 -5.02
CA GLY A 84 -6.88 10.51 -3.64
C GLY A 84 -7.83 9.75 -2.71
N GLU A 85 -8.60 8.77 -3.18
CA GLU A 85 -9.32 7.87 -2.27
C GLU A 85 -8.31 7.00 -1.53
N TRP A 86 -8.46 6.91 -0.21
CA TRP A 86 -7.57 6.15 0.65
C TRP A 86 -7.67 4.66 0.31
N GLY A 87 -6.51 4.07 -0.01
CA GLY A 87 -6.32 2.64 -0.26
C GLY A 87 -5.91 1.87 0.98
#